data_AF-A0A4E0RT01-F1
#
_entry.id   AF-A0A4E0RT01-F1
#
_cell.length_a   1.000
_cell.length_b   1.000
_cell.length_c   1.000
_cell.angle_alpha   90.00
_cell.angle_beta   90.00
_cell.angle_gamma   90.00
#
_symmetry.space_group_name_H-M   'P 1'
#
loop_
_entity.id
_entity.type
_entity.pdbx_description
1 polymer ?
#
loop_
_entity_poly.entity_id
_entity_poly.type
_entity_poly.pdbx_seq_one_letter_code
_entity_poly.pdbx_strand_id
1 'polypeptide(L)'
;MSRIPGVMRELEAKTRFWKCATLFGAIPGVLIMIVVTMINREKERQRPRPPYKPMEYMYRRTKRFPWGDGNHTLFHNPERNPVPPDGYEVPDPFESK
;
A
#
# COMPACT_ATOMS: atom_id res chain seq x y z
N MET A 1 14.49 -45.81 13.59
CA MET A 1 14.67 -44.89 12.43
C MET A 1 16.07 -44.29 12.49
N SER A 2 17.06 -44.91 11.83
CA SER A 2 18.43 -44.39 11.79
C SER A 2 18.53 -43.20 10.86
N ARG A 3 19.15 -42.11 11.33
CA ARG A 3 19.40 -40.90 10.55
C ARG A 3 20.44 -41.21 9.47
N ILE A 4 20.11 -41.01 8.20
CA ILE A 4 21.05 -41.20 7.08
C ILE A 4 22.00 -39.99 7.03
N PRO A 5 23.30 -40.17 7.28
CA PRO A 5 24.24 -39.05 7.44
C PRO A 5 24.43 -38.19 6.18
N GLY A 6 24.26 -38.76 4.97
CA GLY A 6 24.34 -38.00 3.72
C GLY A 6 23.19 -37.00 3.54
N VAL A 7 21.97 -37.39 3.90
CA VAL A 7 20.78 -36.54 3.80
C VAL A 7 20.87 -35.34 4.75
N MET A 8 21.39 -35.55 5.96
CA MET A 8 21.55 -34.46 6.94
C MET A 8 22.52 -33.38 6.46
N ARG A 9 23.65 -33.77 5.84
CA ARG A 9 24.63 -32.82 5.29
C ARG A 9 24.07 -32.00 4.13
N GLU A 10 23.22 -32.61 3.29
CA GLU A 10 22.54 -31.90 2.20
C GLU A 10 21.52 -30.88 2.73
N LEU A 11 20.72 -31.26 3.73
CA LEU A 11 19.75 -30.37 4.37
C LEU A 11 20.45 -29.19 5.06
N GLU A 12 21.58 -29.43 5.73
CA GLU A 12 22.41 -28.37 6.34
C GLU A 12 22.95 -27.40 5.29
N ALA A 13 23.47 -27.90 4.16
CA ALA A 13 23.96 -27.08 3.07
C ALA A 13 22.85 -26.22 2.43
N LYS A 14 21.67 -26.82 2.17
CA LYS A 14 20.49 -26.10 1.68
C LYS A 14 20.03 -25.04 2.66
N THR A 15 19.97 -25.38 3.95
CA THR A 15 19.59 -24.44 5.02
C THR A 15 20.56 -23.27 5.09
N ARG A 16 21.87 -23.53 5.00
CA ARG A 16 22.89 -22.48 4.97
C ARG A 16 22.73 -21.57 3.74
N PHE A 17 22.51 -22.16 2.56
CA PHE A 17 22.28 -21.39 1.34
C PHE A 17 21.09 -20.45 1.48
N TRP A 18 19.93 -20.95 1.92
CA TRP A 18 18.73 -20.11 2.06
C TRP A 18 18.88 -19.06 3.15
N LYS A 19 19.56 -19.36 4.26
CA LYS A 19 19.91 -18.34 5.27
C LYS A 19 20.74 -17.22 4.66
N CYS A 20 21.79 -17.55 3.89
CA CYS A 20 22.59 -16.53 3.23
C CYS A 20 21.79 -15.76 2.17
N ALA A 21 20.99 -16.43 1.34
CA ALA A 21 20.16 -15.78 0.33
C ALA A 21 19.13 -14.82 0.95
N THR A 22 18.50 -15.19 2.06
CA THR A 22 17.58 -14.30 2.77
C THR A 22 18.32 -13.14 3.43
N LEU A 23 19.41 -13.40 4.16
CA LEU A 23 20.13 -12.35 4.91
C LEU A 23 20.84 -11.35 4.01
N PHE A 24 21.39 -11.80 2.88
CA PHE A 24 22.23 -10.96 2.01
C PHE A 24 21.58 -10.59 0.67
N GLY A 25 20.48 -11.26 0.29
CA GLY A 25 19.70 -10.92 -0.90
C GLY A 25 18.36 -10.30 -0.54
N ALA A 26 17.48 -11.08 0.10
CA ALA A 26 16.10 -10.68 0.34
C ALA A 26 15.99 -9.49 1.30
N ILE A 27 16.65 -9.53 2.46
CA ILE A 27 16.59 -8.45 3.45
C ILE A 27 17.13 -7.13 2.88
N PRO A 28 18.33 -7.06 2.27
CA PRO A 28 18.80 -5.83 1.64
C PRO A 28 17.87 -5.33 0.54
N GLY A 29 17.32 -6.23 -0.29
CA GLY A 29 16.34 -5.88 -1.32
C GLY A 29 15.09 -5.23 -0.74
N VAL A 30 14.52 -5.79 0.33
CA VAL A 30 13.35 -5.22 1.03
C VAL A 30 13.69 -3.87 1.64
N LEU A 31 14.86 -3.72 2.28
CA LEU A 31 15.29 -2.45 2.86
C LEU A 31 15.40 -1.34 1.81
N ILE A 32 15.98 -1.65 0.65
CA ILE A 32 16.05 -0.70 -0.47
C ILE A 32 14.65 -0.31 -0.94
N MET A 33 13.74 -1.28 -1.10
CA MET A 33 12.37 -1.00 -1.52
C MET A 33 11.59 -0.16 -0.51
N ILE A 34 11.81 -0.36 0.80
CA ILE A 34 11.23 0.47 1.85
C ILE A 34 11.70 1.92 1.68
N VAL A 35 13.01 2.15 1.52
CA VAL A 35 13.56 3.51 1.36
C VAL A 35 13.00 4.18 0.11
N VAL A 36 13.01 3.49 -1.03
CA VAL A 36 12.46 4.03 -2.30
C VAL A 36 10.97 4.39 -2.14
N THR A 37 10.19 3.50 -1.50
CA THR A 37 8.77 3.73 -1.27
C THR A 37 8.52 4.92 -0.34
N MET A 38 9.31 5.06 0.74
CA MET A 38 9.20 6.20 1.66
C MET A 38 9.50 7.54 0.96
N ILE A 39 10.55 7.60 0.14
CA ILE A 39 10.90 8.80 -0.63
C ILE A 39 9.80 9.14 -1.62
N ASN A 40 9.29 8.16 -2.37
CA ASN A 40 8.24 8.40 -3.36
C ASN A 40 6.91 8.80 -2.70
N ARG A 41 6.57 8.18 -1.57
CA ARG A 41 5.38 8.54 -0.79
C ARG A 41 5.42 9.99 -0.31
N GLU A 42 6.57 10.47 0.17
CA GLU A 42 6.69 11.86 0.61
C GLU A 42 6.55 12.84 -0.55
N LYS A 43 7.13 12.52 -1.72
CA LYS A 43 6.95 13.31 -2.95
C LYS A 43 5.49 13.34 -3.39
N GLU A 44 4.79 12.21 -3.37
CA GLU A 44 3.37 12.14 -3.74
C GLU A 44 2.47 12.85 -2.73
N ARG A 45 2.82 12.78 -1.43
CA ARG A 45 2.07 13.48 -0.38
C ARG A 45 2.05 14.98 -0.62
N GLN A 46 3.16 15.56 -1.06
CA GLN A 46 3.27 17.00 -1.33
C GLN A 46 2.65 17.45 -2.65
N ARG A 47 2.21 16.52 -3.50
CA ARG A 47 1.56 16.87 -4.76
C ARG A 47 0.10 17.26 -4.50
N PRO A 48 -0.39 18.35 -5.12
CA PRO A 48 -1.81 18.68 -5.09
C PRO A 48 -2.61 17.50 -5.64
N ARG A 49 -3.74 17.22 -5.00
CA ARG A 49 -4.62 16.13 -5.43
C ARG A 49 -5.35 16.53 -6.73
N PRO A 50 -5.79 15.56 -7.54
CA PRO A 50 -6.54 15.85 -8.75
C PRO A 50 -7.84 16.62 -8.43
N PRO A 51 -8.27 17.56 -9.29
CA PRO A 51 -9.54 18.25 -9.09
C PRO A 51 -10.70 17.26 -9.19
N TYR A 52 -11.72 17.45 -8.36
CA TYR A 52 -12.94 16.65 -8.42
C TYR A 52 -13.68 16.88 -9.74
N LYS A 53 -14.01 15.79 -10.43
CA LYS A 53 -14.81 15.80 -11.66
C LYS A 53 -16.00 14.85 -11.47
N PRO A 54 -17.25 15.34 -11.50
CA PRO A 54 -18.44 14.52 -11.29
C PRO A 54 -18.78 13.70 -12.55
N MET A 55 -17.91 12.73 -12.88
CA MET A 55 -18.14 11.82 -14.00
C MET A 55 -19.14 10.75 -13.59
N GLU A 56 -20.11 10.44 -14.46
CA GLU A 56 -21.24 9.55 -14.16
C GLU A 56 -20.83 8.13 -13.73
N TYR A 57 -19.69 7.65 -14.24
CA TYR A 57 -19.15 6.33 -13.90
C TYR A 57 -18.29 6.33 -12.64
N MET A 58 -17.85 7.50 -12.15
CA MET A 58 -17.09 7.62 -10.91
C MET A 58 -18.02 7.86 -9.73
N TYR A 59 -17.57 7.44 -8.54
CA TYR A 59 -18.23 7.71 -7.27
C TYR A 59 -19.71 7.27 -7.19
N ARG A 60 -20.14 6.33 -8.03
CA ARG A 60 -21.53 5.88 -8.14
C ARG A 60 -22.09 5.39 -6.79
N ARG A 61 -23.31 5.80 -6.48
CA ARG A 61 -24.09 5.37 -5.30
C ARG A 61 -25.48 4.93 -5.76
N THR A 62 -25.71 3.63 -5.88
CA THR A 62 -27.03 3.05 -6.22
C THR A 62 -27.86 2.72 -4.98
N LYS A 63 -27.17 2.38 -3.88
CA LYS A 63 -27.75 2.10 -2.56
C LYS A 63 -26.82 2.69 -1.51
N ARG A 64 -27.40 3.15 -0.40
CA ARG A 64 -26.63 3.60 0.76
C ARG A 64 -25.82 2.46 1.36
N PHE A 65 -24.60 2.77 1.83
CA PHE A 65 -23.80 1.81 2.58
C PHE A 65 -24.47 1.45 3.92
N PRO A 66 -24.25 0.25 4.45
CA PRO A 66 -24.89 -0.20 5.70
C PRO A 66 -24.21 0.31 6.98
N TRP A 67 -23.39 1.35 6.90
CA TRP A 67 -22.67 1.95 8.04
C TRP A 67 -22.63 3.48 7.94
N GLY A 68 -22.31 4.14 9.05
CA GLY A 68 -22.10 5.58 9.11
C GLY A 68 -23.30 6.36 8.59
N ASP A 69 -23.04 7.32 7.70
CA ASP A 69 -24.05 8.14 7.01
C ASP A 69 -24.63 7.49 5.75
N GLY A 70 -24.08 6.33 5.35
CA GLY A 70 -24.45 5.61 4.14
C GLY A 70 -23.87 6.16 2.84
N ASN A 71 -23.04 7.20 2.87
CA ASN A 71 -22.42 7.81 1.68
C ASN A 71 -20.89 7.62 1.62
N HIS A 72 -20.27 7.38 2.77
CA HIS A 72 -18.84 7.16 2.93
C HIS A 72 -18.41 5.71 2.74
N THR A 73 -17.34 5.50 1.97
CA THR A 73 -16.75 4.16 1.82
C THR A 73 -16.12 3.70 3.13
N LEU A 74 -15.90 2.39 3.28
CA LEU A 74 -15.34 1.81 4.51
C LEU A 74 -13.94 2.37 4.84
N PHE A 75 -13.12 2.59 3.81
CA PHE A 75 -11.79 3.21 3.92
C PHE A 75 -11.82 4.62 3.33
N HIS A 76 -12.71 5.46 3.86
CA HIS A 76 -12.83 6.84 3.44
C HIS A 76 -11.65 7.68 3.96
N ASN A 77 -11.09 8.50 3.08
CA ASN A 77 -10.10 9.51 3.42
C ASN A 77 -10.64 10.88 2.95
N PRO A 78 -11.05 11.78 3.86
CA PRO A 78 -11.59 13.09 3.52
C PRO A 78 -10.69 13.93 2.59
N GLU A 79 -9.38 13.74 2.69
CA GLU A 79 -8.39 14.45 1.87
C GLU A 79 -8.30 13.89 0.44
N ARG A 80 -8.50 12.59 0.23
CA ARG A 80 -8.17 11.90 -1.04
C ARG A 80 -9.35 11.27 -1.75
N ASN A 81 -10.45 11.03 -1.05
CA ASN A 81 -11.65 10.42 -1.58
C ASN A 81 -12.78 11.45 -1.60
N PRO A 82 -13.19 11.96 -2.76
CA PRO A 82 -14.31 12.89 -2.81
C PRO A 82 -15.65 12.15 -2.66
N VAL A 83 -16.63 12.86 -2.10
CA VAL A 83 -17.99 12.40 -1.85
C VAL A 83 -18.95 13.15 -2.78
N PRO A 84 -19.73 12.44 -3.61
CA PRO A 84 -20.72 13.11 -4.45
C PRO A 84 -21.91 13.66 -3.65
N PRO A 85 -22.52 14.77 -4.11
CA PRO A 85 -22.13 15.57 -5.27
C PRO A 85 -21.04 16.62 -4.97
N ASP A 86 -20.78 16.88 -3.69
CA ASP A 86 -20.06 18.07 -3.19
C ASP A 86 -18.53 18.04 -3.42
N GLY A 87 -17.96 16.86 -3.68
CA GLY A 87 -16.54 16.69 -3.98
C GLY A 87 -15.70 16.40 -2.75
N TYR A 88 -14.52 17.01 -2.65
CA TYR A 88 -13.64 16.80 -1.50
C TYR A 88 -14.13 17.56 -0.26
N GLU A 89 -14.05 16.92 0.90
CA GLU A 89 -14.64 17.45 2.14
C GLU A 89 -13.76 18.49 2.83
N VAL A 90 -12.45 18.41 2.60
CA VAL A 90 -11.45 19.34 3.16
C VAL A 90 -10.71 20.05 2.03
N PRO A 91 -10.30 21.32 2.19
CA PRO A 91 -9.42 22.00 1.23
C PRO A 91 -8.12 21.23 1.01
N ASP A 92 -7.54 21.32 -0.19
CA ASP A 92 -6.26 20.66 -0.47
C ASP A 92 -5.11 21.48 0.17
N PRO A 93 -4.37 20.90 1.13
CA PRO A 93 -3.26 21.62 1.78
C PRO A 93 -2.08 21.93 0.83
N PHE A 94 -2.05 21.34 -0.36
CA PHE A 94 -0.96 21.50 -1.34
C PHE A 94 -1.39 22.24 -2.62
N GLU A 95 -2.62 22.75 -2.71
CA GLU A 95 -3.13 23.46 -3.91
C GLU A 95 -2.39 24.77 -4.22
N SER A 96 -1.78 25.38 -3.20
CA SER A 96 -1.09 26.68 -3.29
C SER A 96 0.45 26.59 -3.35
N LYS A 97 1.02 25.38 -3.43
CA LYS A 97 2.46 25.15 -3.58
C LYS A 97 2.82 24.75 -5.00
#